data_AF-A0A1G8WXS0-F1
#
_entry.id   AF-A0A1G8WXS0-F1
#
_cell.length_a   1.000
_cell.length_b   1.000
_cell.length_c   1.000
_cell.angle_alpha   90.00
_cell.angle_beta   90.00
_cell.angle_gamma   90.00
#
_symmetry.space_group_name_H-M   'P 1'
#
loop_
_entity.id
_entity.type
_entity.pdbx_description
1 polymer ?
#
loop_
_entity_poly.entity_id
_entity_poly.type
_entity_poly.pdbx_seq_one_letter_code
_entity_poly.pdbx_strand_id
1 'polypeptide(L)' 'MGYRHRLATRADLPAIVDIYNAAILEKASTCDLEPVSVASREEWLESSRSDAAPASRTVT' A
#
# COMPACT_ATOMS: atom_id res chain seq x y z
N MET A 1 -19.17 13.50 -11.15
CA MET A 1 -18.61 12.83 -9.96
C MET A 1 -17.27 13.47 -9.65
N GLY A 2 -17.06 13.94 -8.41
CA GLY A 2 -15.80 14.57 -8.00
C GLY A 2 -15.05 13.67 -7.03
N TYR A 3 -13.74 13.56 -7.18
CA TYR A 3 -12.87 12.83 -6.26
C TYR A 3 -12.02 13.80 -5.47
N ARG A 4 -11.80 13.50 -4.18
CA ARG A 4 -10.92 14.26 -3.30
C ARG A 4 -9.76 13.37 -2.90
N HIS A 5 -8.55 13.86 -3.08
CA HIS A 5 -7.33 13.19 -2.64
C HIS A 5 -6.93 13.68 -1.25
N ARG A 6 -6.43 12.76 -0.42
CA ARG A 6 -5.82 13.01 0.89
C ARG A 6 -4.79 11.92 1.18
N LEU A 7 -3.90 12.15 2.14
CA LEU A 7 -3.01 11.10 2.61
C LEU A 7 -3.81 9.97 3.27
N ALA A 8 -3.35 8.74 3.04
CA ALA A 8 -3.87 7.56 3.69
C ALA A 8 -3.49 7.58 5.18
N THR A 9 -4.44 7.16 5.99
CA THR A 9 -4.31 6.94 7.43
C THR A 9 -4.40 5.46 7.74
N ARG A 10 -4.10 5.09 8.98
CA ARG A 10 -4.25 3.71 9.46
C ARG A 10 -5.65 3.13 9.22
N ALA A 11 -6.68 3.98 9.30
CA ALA A 11 -8.07 3.59 9.08
C ALA A 11 -8.37 3.20 7.63
N ASP A 12 -7.53 3.63 6.68
CA ASP A 12 -7.69 3.30 5.26
C ASP A 12 -7.02 1.98 4.88
N LEU A 13 -6.14 1.45 5.75
CA LEU A 13 -5.35 0.26 5.45
C LEU A 13 -6.19 -0.99 5.14
N PRO A 14 -7.30 -1.29 5.83
CA PRO A 14 -8.16 -2.41 5.47
C PRO A 14 -8.67 -2.32 4.02
N ALA A 15 -9.19 -1.15 3.61
CA ALA A 15 -9.71 -0.96 2.26
C ALA A 15 -8.60 -1.05 1.19
N ILE A 16 -7.39 -0.55 1.49
CA ILE A 16 -6.23 -0.67 0.60
C ILE A 16 -5.85 -2.14 0.40
N VAL A 17 -5.80 -2.90 1.51
CA VAL A 17 -5.47 -4.34 1.48
C VAL A 17 -6.54 -5.12 0.73
N ASP A 18 -7.82 -4.79 0.88
CA ASP A 18 -8.90 -5.44 0.15
C ASP A 18 -8.77 -5.25 -1.37
N ILE A 19 -8.48 -4.01 -1.81
CA ILE A 19 -8.23 -3.71 -3.24
C ILE A 19 -6.99 -4.46 -3.75
N TYR A 20 -5.91 -4.49 -2.96
CA TYR A 20 -4.68 -5.19 -3.34
C TYR A 20 -4.87 -6.70 -3.47
N ASN A 21 -5.57 -7.30 -2.49
CA ASN A 21 -5.88 -8.73 -2.48
C ASN A 21 -6.83 -9.12 -3.63
N ALA A 22 -7.75 -8.24 -4.03
CA ALA A 22 -8.57 -8.47 -5.23
C ALA A 22 -7.67 -8.62 -6.48
N ALA A 23 -6.65 -7.79 -6.63
CA ALA A 23 -5.70 -7.87 -7.74
C ALA A 23 -4.82 -9.15 -7.70
N ILE A 24 -4.51 -9.67 -6.52
CA ILE A 24 -3.83 -10.97 -6.35
C ILE A 24 -4.70 -12.11 -6.88
N LEU A 25 -5.98 -12.15 -6.47
CA LEU A 25 -6.92 -13.20 -6.88
C LEU A 25 -7.13 -13.21 -8.40
N GLU A 26 -7.24 -12.02 -8.99
CA GLU A 26 -7.33 -11.82 -10.44
C GLU A 26 -6.03 -12.17 -11.18
N LYS A 27 -4.91 -12.36 -10.45
CA LYS A 27 -3.56 -12.56 -11.00
C LYS A 27 -3.16 -11.46 -11.99
N ALA A 28 -3.60 -10.23 -11.70
CA ALA A 28 -3.49 -9.13 -12.64
C ALA A 28 -2.09 -8.51 -12.62
N SER A 29 -1.55 -8.11 -11.45
CA SER A 29 -0.36 -7.24 -11.44
C SER A 29 0.35 -7.05 -10.08
N THR A 30 0.34 -8.01 -9.17
CA THR A 30 0.99 -7.84 -7.84
C THR A 30 2.27 -8.67 -7.66
N CYS A 31 2.51 -9.68 -8.50
CA CYS A 31 3.53 -10.73 -8.31
C CYS A 31 3.43 -11.54 -7.00
N ASP A 32 2.58 -11.12 -6.07
CA ASP A 32 2.15 -11.90 -4.91
C ASP A 32 1.17 -12.99 -5.34
N LEU A 33 1.32 -14.18 -4.76
CA LEU A 33 0.48 -15.35 -5.04
C LEU A 33 -0.56 -15.62 -3.95
N GLU A 34 -0.36 -15.05 -2.76
CA GLU A 34 -1.21 -15.26 -1.59
C GLU A 34 -1.70 -13.92 -1.03
N PRO A 35 -2.97 -13.84 -0.58
CA PRO A 35 -3.50 -12.63 0.05
C PRO A 35 -2.67 -12.19 1.25
N VAL A 36 -2.48 -10.88 1.38
CA VAL A 36 -1.77 -10.27 2.51
C VAL A 36 -2.74 -9.83 3.60
N SER A 37 -2.27 -9.82 4.85
CA SER A 37 -3.05 -9.33 5.99
C SER A 37 -2.82 -7.83 6.23
N VAL A 38 -3.78 -7.18 6.89
CA VAL A 38 -3.65 -5.79 7.36
C VAL A 38 -2.43 -5.63 8.27
N ALA A 39 -2.23 -6.58 9.19
CA ALA A 39 -1.11 -6.59 10.12
C ALA A 39 0.26 -6.67 9.42
N SER A 40 0.36 -7.35 8.28
CA SER A 40 1.60 -7.43 7.51
C SER A 40 1.91 -6.15 6.73
N ARG A 41 0.91 -5.29 6.47
CA ARG A 41 1.06 -4.06 5.66
C ARG A 41 1.15 -2.77 6.48
N GLU A 42 1.24 -2.89 7.80
CA GLU A 42 1.36 -1.74 8.70
C GLU A 42 2.70 -1.01 8.52
N GLU A 43 3.80 -1.77 8.51
CA GLU A 43 5.16 -1.22 8.31
C GLU A 43 5.35 -0.63 6.91
N TRP A 44 4.72 -1.26 5.91
CA TRP A 44 4.69 -0.73 4.55
C TRP A 44 3.98 0.63 4.50
N LEU A 45 2.84 0.78 5.18
CA LEU A 45 2.10 2.04 5.21
C LEU A 45 2.93 3.16 5.85
N GLU A 46 3.63 2.86 6.93
CA GLU A 46 4.47 3.84 7.63
C GLU A 46 5.69 4.24 6.78
N SER A 47 6.40 3.28 6.21
CA SER A 47 7.57 3.55 5.35
C SER A 47 7.23 4.23 4.01
N SER A 48 5.98 4.10 3.55
CA SER A 48 5.49 4.75 2.32
C SER A 48 5.08 6.21 2.51
N ARG A 49 5.07 6.73 3.75
CA ARG A 49 4.82 8.15 4.01
C ARG A 49 6.04 8.98 3.59
N SER A 50 5.92 9.65 2.45
CA SER A 50 6.93 10.57 1.90
C SER A 50 7.24 11.81 2.77
N ASP A 51 6.62 11.96 3.94
CA ASP A 51 6.89 13.05 4.90
C ASP A 51 8.14 12.75 5.77
N ALA A 52 8.61 11.51 5.81
CA ALA A 52 9.98 11.23 6.22
C ALA A 52 10.90 11.64 5.06
N ALA A 53 11.74 12.66 5.30
CA ALA A 53 12.72 13.25 4.37
C ALA A 53 13.37 12.22 3.39
N PRO A 54 13.75 12.64 2.17
CA PRO A 54 14.18 11.70 1.13
C PRO A 54 15.40 10.90 1.61
N ALA A 55 15.19 9.62 1.91
CA ALA A 55 16.29 8.67 1.95
C ALA A 55 16.75 8.47 0.51
N SER A 56 17.75 9.26 0.11
CA SER A 56 18.53 9.08 -1.11
C SER A 56 18.91 7.62 -1.27
N ARG A 57 18.13 6.86 -2.05
CA ARG A 57 18.57 5.57 -2.58
C ARG A 57 19.51 5.87 -3.73
N THR A 58 20.77 6.14 -3.40
CA THR A 58 21.86 6.02 -4.36
C THR A 58 21.97 4.52 -4.68
N VAL A 59 21.58 4.14 -5.89
CA VAL A 59 21.99 2.87 -6.48
C VAL A 59 23.47 3.03 -6.82
N THR A 60 24.33 2.35 -6.06
CA THR A 60 25.74 2.12 -6.40
C THR A 60 25.85 0.99 -7.41
#